data_AF-A0A960T3D4-F1
#
_entry.id   AF-A0A960T3D4-F1
#
_cell.length_a   1.000
_cell.length_b   1.000
_cell.length_c   1.000
_cell.angle_alpha   90.00
_cell.angle_beta   90.00
_cell.angle_gamma   90.00
#
_symmetry.space_group_name_H-M   'P 1'
#
loop_
_entity.id
_entity.type
_entity.pdbx_description
1 polymer ?
#
loop_
_entity_poly.entity_id
_entity_poly.type
_entity_poly.pdbx_seq_one_letter_code
_entity_poly.pdbx_strand_id
1 'polypeptide(L)'
;MFSQEPIEWPEEIEILIDRLESESSERALSREERALMDVYETVPVLESEEGLHGFWHSGVNHQRVIKSFDLIGADSLVDPLKASQWCETRTDDRNDYSETEEEYLSSIEEDMAAGLDELVDLMLAF
;
A
#
# COMPACT_ATOMS: atom_id res chain seq x y z
N MET A 1 4.31 12.99 -12.13
CA MET A 1 5.38 12.49 -11.25
C MET A 1 4.83 12.55 -9.85
N PHE A 2 4.63 11.39 -9.20
CA PHE A 2 4.26 11.32 -7.79
C PHE A 2 5.21 12.22 -6.99
N SER A 3 4.66 13.20 -6.30
CA SER A 3 5.42 14.27 -5.66
C SER A 3 5.37 14.22 -4.14
N GLN A 4 4.98 13.07 -3.58
CA GLN A 4 4.99 12.88 -2.13
C GLN A 4 6.36 12.44 -1.65
N GLU A 5 6.76 13.00 -0.52
CA GLU A 5 7.92 12.50 0.21
C GLU A 5 7.57 11.11 0.78
N PRO A 6 8.47 10.13 0.67
CA PRO A 6 8.25 8.81 1.27
C PRO A 6 7.96 8.92 2.77
N ILE A 7 7.08 8.06 3.27
CA ILE A 7 6.76 7.94 4.69
C ILE A 7 8.03 7.61 5.46
N GLU A 8 8.35 8.45 6.46
CA GLU A 8 9.35 8.15 7.46
C GLU A 8 8.69 7.39 8.62
N TRP A 9 8.99 6.10 8.72
CA TRP A 9 8.47 5.27 9.81
C TRP A 9 9.15 5.61 11.15
N PRO A 10 8.38 5.82 12.23
CA PRO A 10 8.92 5.91 13.58
C PRO A 10 9.66 4.64 14.00
N GLU A 11 10.68 4.80 14.84
CA GLU A 11 11.50 3.69 15.37
C GLU A 11 10.63 2.62 16.05
N GLU A 12 9.52 3.01 16.70
CA GLU A 12 8.58 2.09 17.31
C GLU A 12 7.92 1.14 16.31
N ILE A 13 7.60 1.62 15.10
CA ILE A 13 7.04 0.79 14.03
C ILE A 13 8.14 -0.12 13.50
N GLU A 14 9.34 0.39 13.24
CA GLU A 14 10.47 -0.42 12.73
C GLU A 14 10.79 -1.58 13.68
N ILE A 15 10.91 -1.32 14.99
CA ILE A 15 11.16 -2.35 16.01
C ILE A 15 10.04 -3.38 16.05
N LEU A 16 8.78 -2.94 15.91
CA LEU A 16 7.63 -3.84 15.88
C LEU A 16 7.68 -4.75 14.66
N ILE A 17 7.97 -4.21 13.48
CA ILE A 17 8.07 -4.98 12.24
C ILE A 17 9.23 -5.98 12.31
N ASP A 18 10.43 -5.55 12.72
CA ASP A 18 11.59 -6.45 12.89
C ASP A 18 11.28 -7.63 13.81
N ARG A 19 10.55 -7.36 14.91
CA ARG A 19 10.11 -8.39 15.83
C ARG A 19 9.12 -9.35 15.17
N LEU A 20 8.12 -8.85 14.44
CA LEU A 20 7.12 -9.67 13.76
C LEU A 20 7.75 -10.52 12.65
N GLU A 21 8.72 -9.97 11.90
CA GLU A 21 9.50 -10.71 10.92
C GLU A 21 10.22 -11.90 11.56
N SER A 22 10.92 -11.68 12.67
CA SER A 22 11.58 -12.77 13.42
C SER A 22 10.57 -13.81 13.91
N GLU A 23 9.47 -13.37 14.52
CA GLU A 23 8.44 -14.27 15.06
C GLU A 23 7.71 -15.07 13.97
N SER A 24 7.57 -14.53 12.76
CA SER A 24 6.94 -15.21 11.62
C SER A 24 7.67 -16.50 11.20
N SER A 25 8.96 -16.59 11.50
CA SER A 25 9.78 -17.79 11.25
C SER A 25 9.55 -18.89 12.29
N GLU A 26 9.07 -18.53 13.48
CA GLU A 26 8.89 -19.43 14.62
C GLU A 26 7.42 -19.84 14.82
N ARG A 27 6.49 -18.96 14.47
CA ARG A 27 5.04 -19.17 14.62
C ARG A 27 4.25 -18.51 13.50
N ALA A 28 3.00 -18.95 13.34
CA ALA A 28 2.03 -18.19 12.55
C ALA A 28 1.70 -16.87 13.25
N LEU A 29 1.68 -15.79 12.47
CA LEU A 29 1.22 -14.48 12.92
C LEU A 29 -0.31 -14.46 13.06
N SER A 30 -0.80 -13.62 13.97
CA SER A 30 -2.22 -13.28 14.02
C SER A 30 -2.64 -12.51 12.77
N ARG A 31 -3.94 -12.32 12.61
CA ARG A 31 -4.47 -11.56 11.48
C ARG A 31 -4.01 -10.10 11.55
N GLU A 32 -4.03 -9.54 12.75
CA GLU A 32 -3.64 -8.18 13.08
C GLU A 32 -2.14 -7.96 12.83
N GLU A 33 -1.30 -8.88 13.30
CA GLU A 33 0.16 -8.84 13.10
C GLU A 33 0.51 -8.93 11.62
N ARG A 34 -0.16 -9.81 10.86
CA ARG A 34 0.08 -9.89 9.43
C ARG A 34 -0.43 -8.66 8.68
N ALA A 35 -1.49 -8.01 9.18
CA ALA A 35 -1.99 -6.79 8.56
C ALA A 35 -0.99 -5.64 8.66
N LEU A 36 -0.37 -5.45 9.84
CA LEU A 36 0.70 -4.46 10.01
C LEU A 36 1.88 -4.72 9.07
N MET A 37 2.31 -5.99 8.94
CA MET A 37 3.37 -6.35 8.00
C MET A 37 2.97 -6.11 6.54
N ASP A 38 1.78 -6.52 6.13
CA ASP A 38 1.30 -6.33 4.76
C ASP A 38 1.27 -4.83 4.39
N VAL A 39 0.83 -3.96 5.30
CA VAL A 39 0.79 -2.51 5.09
C VAL A 39 2.21 -1.96 4.97
N TYR A 40 3.08 -2.26 5.94
CA TYR A 40 4.47 -1.81 5.94
C TYR A 40 5.23 -2.25 4.69
N GLU A 41 5.11 -3.52 4.29
CA GLU A 41 5.75 -4.08 3.09
C GLU A 41 5.20 -3.47 1.79
N THR A 42 3.94 -3.01 1.78
CA THR A 42 3.28 -2.49 0.58
C THR A 42 3.55 -1.00 0.34
N VAL A 43 3.69 -0.20 1.40
CA VAL A 43 3.88 1.26 1.26
C VAL A 43 5.02 1.63 0.32
N PRO A 44 6.23 1.02 0.38
CA PRO A 44 7.30 1.33 -0.57
C PRO A 44 6.95 1.08 -2.04
N VAL A 45 6.03 0.15 -2.31
CA VAL A 45 5.53 -0.12 -3.68
C VAL A 45 4.61 1.02 -4.13
N LEU A 46 3.74 1.50 -3.24
CA LEU A 46 2.80 2.60 -3.51
C LEU A 46 3.51 3.95 -3.69
N GLU A 47 4.65 4.13 -3.01
CA GLU A 47 5.49 5.34 -3.11
C GLU A 47 6.48 5.30 -4.28
N SER A 48 6.57 4.17 -4.99
CA SER A 48 7.43 4.05 -6.16
C SER A 48 6.92 4.91 -7.33
N GLU A 49 7.77 5.13 -8.33
CA GLU A 49 7.36 5.84 -9.56
C GLU A 49 6.20 5.13 -10.31
N GLU A 50 6.06 3.82 -10.12
CA GLU A 50 4.96 3.04 -10.70
C GLU A 50 3.67 3.13 -9.85
N GLY A 51 3.76 3.49 -8.57
CA GLY A 51 2.63 3.70 -7.67
C GLY A 51 1.58 2.60 -7.72
N LEU A 52 0.32 2.96 -8.02
CA LEU A 52 -0.78 2.01 -8.10
C LEU A 52 -0.64 1.01 -9.25
N HIS A 53 -0.03 1.41 -10.36
CA HIS A 53 0.31 0.48 -11.44
C HIS A 53 1.28 -0.60 -10.92
N GLY A 54 2.35 -0.18 -10.27
CA GLY A 54 3.36 -1.08 -9.69
C GLY A 54 2.75 -2.01 -8.65
N PHE A 55 1.83 -1.52 -7.82
CA PHE A 55 1.08 -2.35 -6.88
C PHE A 55 0.32 -3.48 -7.60
N TRP A 56 -0.45 -3.17 -8.64
CA TRP A 56 -1.26 -4.17 -9.35
C TRP A 56 -0.44 -5.16 -10.18
N HIS A 57 0.74 -4.76 -10.66
CA HIS A 57 1.69 -5.65 -11.34
C HIS A 57 2.69 -6.33 -10.39
N SER A 58 2.66 -6.00 -9.09
CA SER A 58 3.47 -6.70 -8.09
C SER A 58 2.93 -8.11 -7.83
N GLY A 59 3.83 -9.02 -7.43
CA GLY A 59 3.48 -10.41 -7.09
C GLY A 59 2.80 -10.57 -5.72
N VAL A 60 2.35 -9.48 -5.09
CA VAL A 60 1.71 -9.53 -3.78
C VAL A 60 0.28 -10.07 -3.90
N ASN A 61 -0.29 -10.50 -2.76
CA ASN A 61 -1.69 -10.87 -2.73
C ASN A 61 -2.56 -9.62 -2.50
N HIS A 62 -2.99 -8.95 -3.58
CA HIS A 62 -3.72 -7.67 -3.51
C HIS A 62 -4.97 -7.74 -2.63
N GLN A 63 -5.74 -8.83 -2.70
CA GLN A 63 -6.93 -9.00 -1.85
C GLN A 63 -6.59 -9.10 -0.36
N ARG A 64 -5.46 -9.73 -0.02
CA ARG A 64 -4.99 -9.80 1.37
C ARG A 64 -4.56 -8.41 1.82
N VAL A 65 -3.74 -7.73 1.02
CA VAL A 65 -3.22 -6.39 1.33
C VAL A 65 -4.35 -5.38 1.51
N ILE A 66 -5.32 -5.32 0.60
CA ILE A 66 -6.49 -4.42 0.72
C ILE A 66 -7.28 -4.70 2.02
N LYS A 67 -7.43 -5.97 2.41
CA LYS A 67 -8.07 -6.34 3.68
C LYS A 67 -7.22 -5.98 4.90
N SER A 68 -5.91 -5.89 4.75
CA SER A 68 -4.99 -5.47 5.81
C SER A 68 -5.11 -3.97 6.04
N PHE A 69 -5.17 -3.15 4.98
CA PHE A 69 -5.49 -1.71 5.07
C PHE A 69 -6.86 -1.46 5.73
N ASP A 70 -7.89 -2.21 5.30
CA ASP A 70 -9.23 -2.17 5.92
C ASP A 70 -9.19 -2.56 7.42
N LEU A 71 -8.37 -3.55 7.79
CA LEU A 71 -8.27 -4.01 9.18
C LEU A 71 -7.61 -2.97 10.10
N ILE A 72 -6.58 -2.26 9.61
CA ILE A 72 -5.92 -1.20 10.39
C ILE A 72 -6.70 0.12 10.39
N GLY A 73 -7.86 0.17 9.74
CA GLY A 73 -8.71 1.37 9.67
C GLY A 73 -8.27 2.40 8.64
N ALA A 74 -7.43 2.02 7.67
CA ALA A 74 -6.98 2.89 6.58
C ALA A 74 -8.00 2.92 5.43
N ASP A 75 -9.27 3.23 5.74
CA ASP A 75 -10.38 3.25 4.79
C ASP A 75 -10.12 4.21 3.60
N SER A 76 -9.41 5.31 3.87
CA SER A 76 -9.00 6.31 2.88
C SER A 76 -8.10 5.74 1.78
N LEU A 77 -7.37 4.65 2.05
CA LEU A 77 -6.53 3.94 1.06
C LEU A 77 -7.25 2.78 0.39
N VAL A 78 -8.23 2.19 1.05
CA VAL A 78 -8.99 1.04 0.52
C VAL A 78 -9.74 1.41 -0.76
N ASP A 79 -10.35 2.59 -0.81
CA ASP A 79 -11.12 3.06 -1.96
C ASP A 79 -10.22 3.32 -3.19
N PRO A 80 -9.11 4.08 -3.10
CA PRO A 80 -8.14 4.23 -4.19
C PRO A 80 -7.55 2.92 -4.69
N LEU A 81 -7.21 2.00 -3.78
CA LEU A 81 -6.71 0.67 -4.15
C LEU A 81 -7.76 -0.06 -4.99
N LYS A 82 -9.02 -0.13 -4.55
CA LYS A 82 -10.09 -0.77 -5.33
C LYS A 82 -10.39 -0.05 -6.64
N ALA A 83 -10.38 1.28 -6.65
CA ALA A 83 -10.65 2.09 -7.83
C ALA A 83 -9.59 1.88 -8.94
N SER A 84 -8.35 1.56 -8.57
CA SER A 84 -7.25 1.28 -9.49
C SER A 84 -7.15 -0.19 -9.94
N GLN A 85 -8.04 -1.08 -9.48
CA GLN A 85 -8.01 -2.52 -9.82
C GLN A 85 -7.94 -2.81 -11.32
N TRP A 86 -8.49 -1.92 -12.16
CA TRP A 86 -8.44 -2.08 -13.62
C TRP A 86 -7.00 -2.15 -14.16
N CYS A 87 -6.00 -1.61 -13.46
CA CYS A 87 -4.58 -1.71 -13.81
C CYS A 87 -4.12 -3.17 -13.97
N GLU A 88 -4.63 -4.11 -13.16
CA GLU A 88 -4.29 -5.55 -13.22
C GLU A 88 -4.49 -6.16 -14.61
N THR A 89 -5.40 -5.61 -15.41
CA THR A 89 -5.75 -6.11 -16.74
C THR A 89 -5.06 -5.37 -17.88
N ARG A 90 -4.18 -4.42 -17.57
CA ARG A 90 -3.51 -3.56 -18.55
C ARG A 90 -2.14 -4.08 -18.94
N THR A 91 -1.55 -3.40 -19.92
CA THR A 91 -0.18 -3.65 -20.39
C THR A 91 0.80 -3.54 -19.22
N ASP A 92 1.89 -4.31 -19.28
CA ASP A 92 2.93 -4.32 -18.25
C ASP A 92 3.73 -2.99 -18.19
N ASP A 93 3.61 -2.14 -19.21
CA ASP A 93 4.24 -0.82 -19.25
C ASP A 93 3.19 0.27 -18.99
N ARG A 94 3.37 1.03 -17.90
CA ARG A 94 2.56 2.20 -17.55
C ARG A 94 2.55 3.26 -18.67
N ASN A 95 3.62 3.36 -19.46
CA ASN A 95 3.73 4.35 -20.54
C ASN A 95 2.82 4.04 -21.75
N ASP A 96 2.25 2.84 -21.80
CA ASP A 96 1.29 2.45 -22.84
C ASP A 96 -0.15 2.91 -22.52
N TYR A 97 -0.36 3.57 -21.39
CA TYR A 97 -1.68 4.07 -21.00
C TYR A 97 -2.11 5.20 -21.93
N SER A 98 -3.40 5.25 -22.25
CA SER A 98 -3.97 6.41 -22.91
C SER A 98 -3.98 7.62 -21.98
N GLU A 99 -4.01 8.84 -22.55
CA GLU A 99 -4.10 10.10 -21.79
C GLU A 99 -5.24 10.06 -20.76
N THR A 100 -6.41 9.51 -21.12
CA THR A 100 -7.55 9.36 -20.20
C THR A 100 -7.28 8.38 -19.05
N GLU A 101 -6.56 7.29 -19.32
CA GLU A 101 -6.20 6.30 -18.29
C GLU A 101 -5.14 6.84 -17.34
N GLU A 102 -4.17 7.59 -17.86
CA GLU A 102 -3.15 8.26 -17.08
C GLU A 102 -3.75 9.37 -16.20
N GLU A 103 -4.66 10.19 -16.74
CA GLU A 103 -5.39 11.21 -15.98
C GLU A 103 -6.26 10.59 -14.89
N TYR A 104 -6.98 9.50 -15.21
CA TYR A 104 -7.82 8.81 -14.23
C TYR A 104 -6.98 8.16 -13.12
N LEU A 105 -5.88 7.48 -13.48
CA LEU A 105 -4.97 6.91 -12.49
C LEU A 105 -4.38 8.01 -11.60
N SER A 106 -3.93 9.12 -12.19
CA SER A 106 -3.37 10.26 -11.44
C SER A 106 -4.36 10.83 -10.42
N SER A 107 -5.65 10.94 -10.78
CA SER A 107 -6.70 11.35 -9.83
C SER A 107 -6.85 10.39 -8.65
N ILE A 108 -6.73 9.07 -8.88
CA ILE A 108 -6.81 8.07 -7.81
C ILE A 108 -5.57 8.14 -6.93
N GLU A 109 -4.41 8.35 -7.55
CA GLU A 109 -3.11 8.47 -6.89
C GLU A 109 -3.04 9.71 -5.97
N GLU A 110 -3.70 10.81 -6.34
CA GLU A 110 -3.89 11.99 -5.47
C GLU A 110 -4.73 11.68 -4.21
N ASP A 111 -5.79 10.89 -4.35
CA ASP A 111 -6.61 10.47 -3.20
C ASP A 111 -5.84 9.48 -2.30
N MET A 112 -5.11 8.54 -2.91
CA MET A 112 -4.23 7.61 -2.19
C MET A 112 -3.17 8.37 -1.38
N ALA A 113 -2.56 9.37 -2.01
CA ALA A 113 -1.55 10.22 -1.41
C ALA A 113 -2.01 10.84 -0.08
N ALA A 114 -3.23 11.38 -0.04
CA ALA A 114 -3.80 11.93 1.19
C ALA A 114 -4.02 10.86 2.29
N GLY A 115 -4.36 9.63 1.91
CA GLY A 115 -4.53 8.52 2.86
C GLY A 115 -3.22 7.99 3.43
N LEU A 116 -2.11 8.11 2.68
CA LEU A 116 -0.77 7.70 3.15
C LEU A 116 -0.31 8.51 4.36
N ASP A 117 -0.64 9.82 4.41
CA ASP A 117 -0.28 10.70 5.52
C ASP A 117 -0.86 10.25 6.88
N GLU A 118 -1.97 9.51 6.87
CA GLU A 118 -2.66 9.02 8.07
C GLU A 118 -2.09 7.68 8.57
N LEU A 119 -1.28 6.97 7.77
CA LEU A 119 -0.87 5.60 8.07
C LEU A 119 0.01 5.48 9.31
N VAL A 120 0.91 6.43 9.52
CA VAL A 120 1.83 6.40 10.67
C VAL A 120 1.04 6.42 11.98
N ASP A 121 0.07 7.33 12.07
CA ASP A 121 -0.79 7.47 13.25
C ASP A 121 -1.66 6.21 13.47
N LEU A 122 -2.20 5.65 12.38
CA LEU A 122 -3.01 4.42 12.44
C LEU A 122 -2.18 3.21 12.92
N MET A 123 -0.98 3.03 12.38
CA MET A 123 -0.10 1.92 12.77
C MET A 123 0.42 2.04 14.20
N LEU A 124 0.67 3.26 14.70
CA LEU A 124 1.04 3.48 16.10
C LEU A 124 -0.12 3.22 17.07
N ALA A 125 -1.36 3.43 16.62
CA ALA A 125 -2.56 3.30 17.45
C ALA A 125 -3.15 1.87 17.49
N PHE A 126 -2.73 1.00 16.58
CA PHE A 126 -3.26 -0.36 16.39
C PHE A 126 -2.67 -1.37 17.38
#